data_AF-A0A9W4WEQ6-F1
#
_entry.id   AF-A0A9W4WEQ6-F1
#
_cell.length_a   1.000
_cell.length_b   1.000
_cell.length_c   1.000
_cell.angle_alpha   90.00
_cell.angle_beta   90.00
_cell.angle_gamma   90.00
#
_symmetry.space_group_name_H-M   'P 1'
#
loop_
_entity.id
_entity.type
_entity.pdbx_description
1 polymer ?
#
loop_
_entity_poly.entity_id
_entity_poly.type
_entity_poly.pdbx_seq_one_letter_code
_entity_poly.pdbx_strand_id
1 'polypeptide(L)'
;METSLEQDPIKAPLGSDGSLPEKHEETLRKVESIRDGAQEPKRNEETHRGFKPRHSQMIAIGGAIGTSLFLGTGQVLRVGGPGFLLVSYGILSILVYGIVTGIAEVATYLPVPGGTMSYYGNKYVSRSLGFAMGYLYWYSLGILVPYELVASTLLIDFWNSPVNPAVWITVILIIIITLNFLPVRFFGEAEFWSAGMKILLILGLIFLSIVLFSVEAQIMTDWGSVNTYLEEGDIGRFVALLQSFVLASFAFVLAPEQLIVTAGEMQSPRQNLPRAAKRYFWRLFILFMPTVIGLGVVCPSNDPRLSVSGTASSPFVIAIRNAGIPVLDSIVNALILLSACTAGNAFLYSASRNLYSLAIAGNAPAIFKRCNNYGLPYFAVAASASFSPLAYLSLSSTSLTVFNWLINITNSAGFISWICCGAIYLKYQKAIKFHGVESPYRSRSQPWGMWAGTIGALV
;
A
#
# COMPACT_ATOMS: atom_id res chain seq x y z
N MET A 1 -34.64 -47.02 -30.00
CA MET A 1 -34.93 -47.80 -28.78
C MET A 1 -33.95 -47.30 -27.73
N GLU A 2 -34.30 -46.28 -26.95
CA GLU A 2 -35.14 -46.40 -25.74
C GLU A 2 -34.51 -47.39 -24.75
N THR A 3 -34.23 -47.08 -23.48
CA THR A 3 -34.68 -45.99 -22.62
C THR A 3 -33.77 -45.92 -21.39
N SER A 4 -33.63 -44.69 -20.90
CA SER A 4 -33.20 -44.24 -19.56
C SER A 4 -33.79 -45.01 -18.38
N LEU A 5 -33.06 -45.09 -17.27
CA LEU A 5 -33.60 -44.74 -15.93
C LEU A 5 -32.51 -44.20 -15.00
N GLU A 6 -32.86 -43.08 -14.40
CA GLU A 6 -32.17 -42.22 -13.43
C GLU A 6 -32.68 -42.58 -12.03
N GLN A 7 -31.82 -42.60 -10.99
CA GLN A 7 -32.09 -42.07 -9.63
C GLN A 7 -30.93 -42.29 -8.63
N ASP A 8 -30.55 -41.15 -8.02
CA ASP A 8 -29.70 -40.80 -6.86
C ASP A 8 -29.97 -41.58 -5.53
N PRO A 9 -29.36 -41.25 -4.35
CA PRO A 9 -27.93 -41.05 -4.01
C PRO A 9 -27.58 -41.73 -2.63
N ILE A 10 -26.31 -41.64 -2.17
CA ILE A 10 -25.84 -41.85 -0.77
C ILE A 10 -26.07 -43.24 -0.13
N LYS A 11 -24.98 -43.98 0.09
CA LYS A 11 -24.72 -44.74 1.34
C LYS A 11 -23.23 -45.08 1.44
N ALA A 12 -22.50 -44.36 2.29
CA ALA A 12 -21.20 -44.82 2.77
C ALA A 12 -21.43 -46.04 3.70
N PRO A 13 -20.58 -47.08 3.67
CA PRO A 13 -20.72 -48.18 4.60
C PRO A 13 -20.40 -47.72 6.02
N LEU A 14 -21.32 -47.95 6.96
CA LEU A 14 -21.10 -47.79 8.40
C LEU A 14 -20.07 -48.83 8.87
N GLY A 15 -19.11 -48.39 9.70
CA GLY A 15 -18.26 -49.30 10.47
C GLY A 15 -19.09 -50.06 11.51
N SER A 16 -18.64 -51.25 11.87
CA SER A 16 -19.35 -52.23 12.72
C SER A 16 -19.57 -51.82 14.18
N ASP A 17 -19.49 -50.54 14.53
CA ASP A 17 -19.67 -50.05 15.91
C ASP A 17 -20.39 -48.69 16.00
N GLY A 18 -21.14 -48.29 14.97
CA GLY A 18 -22.11 -47.18 15.06
C GLY A 18 -21.55 -45.77 15.35
N SER A 19 -20.24 -45.56 15.32
CA SER A 19 -19.60 -44.26 15.50
C SER A 19 -19.25 -43.58 14.16
N LEU A 20 -19.45 -42.26 14.10
CA LEU A 20 -19.07 -41.43 12.94
C LEU A 20 -17.54 -41.39 12.81
N PRO A 21 -16.97 -41.53 11.60
CA PRO A 21 -15.53 -41.48 11.43
C PRO A 21 -14.99 -40.08 11.71
N GLU A 22 -14.12 -39.95 12.72
CA GLU A 22 -13.23 -38.80 12.88
C GLU A 22 -12.36 -38.67 11.61
N LYS A 23 -12.75 -37.77 10.71
CA LYS A 23 -11.96 -37.41 9.54
C LYS A 23 -12.00 -35.90 9.34
N HIS A 24 -11.12 -35.19 10.04
CA HIS A 24 -10.79 -33.81 9.67
C HIS A 24 -9.35 -33.34 9.93
N GLU A 25 -8.40 -34.22 10.29
CA GLU A 25 -7.01 -33.78 10.54
C GLU A 25 -5.92 -34.48 9.71
N GLU A 26 -6.18 -35.66 9.13
CA GLU A 26 -5.13 -36.42 8.42
C GLU A 26 -5.00 -36.12 6.92
N THR A 27 -6.01 -35.56 6.26
CA THR A 27 -5.97 -35.38 4.79
C THR A 27 -5.07 -34.22 4.34
N LEU A 28 -4.55 -33.40 5.25
CA LEU A 28 -3.68 -32.26 4.94
C LEU A 28 -2.19 -32.60 4.78
N ARG A 29 -1.77 -33.85 5.01
CA ARG A 29 -0.34 -34.22 5.10
C ARG A 29 0.27 -34.97 3.92
N LYS A 30 -0.51 -35.38 2.90
CA LYS A 30 0.05 -36.00 1.69
C LYS A 30 -0.66 -35.51 0.44
N VAL A 31 -0.23 -34.35 -0.05
CA VAL A 31 -0.30 -34.08 -1.50
C VAL A 31 1.11 -34.35 -2.00
N GLU A 32 1.30 -35.46 -2.71
CA GLU A 32 2.52 -35.68 -3.48
C GLU A 32 2.68 -34.51 -4.44
N SER A 33 3.80 -33.79 -4.29
CA SER A 33 4.18 -32.71 -5.18
C SER A 33 4.19 -33.23 -6.61
N ILE A 34 3.41 -32.57 -7.47
CA ILE A 34 3.33 -32.82 -8.92
C ILE A 34 4.74 -32.99 -9.49
N ARG A 35 5.04 -34.18 -10.01
CA ARG A 35 6.16 -34.42 -10.92
C ARG A 35 5.86 -33.77 -12.27
N ASP A 36 6.90 -33.14 -12.81
CA ASP A 36 7.07 -32.61 -14.17
C ASP A 36 6.26 -31.38 -14.60
N GLY A 37 6.97 -30.27 -14.84
CA GLY A 37 6.54 -29.21 -15.76
C GLY A 37 6.71 -27.76 -15.29
N ALA A 38 6.78 -27.48 -13.99
CA ALA A 38 7.11 -26.15 -13.50
C ALA A 38 8.51 -26.20 -12.88
N GLN A 39 9.51 -25.61 -13.55
CA GLN A 39 10.74 -25.22 -12.85
C GLN A 39 10.29 -24.33 -11.69
N GLU A 40 10.37 -24.84 -10.46
CA GLU A 40 10.42 -23.96 -9.30
C GLU A 40 11.54 -22.96 -9.58
N PRO A 41 11.30 -21.65 -9.43
CA PRO A 41 12.40 -20.70 -9.50
C PRO A 41 13.43 -21.18 -8.46
N LYS A 42 14.63 -21.59 -8.93
CA LYS A 42 15.71 -22.04 -8.07
C LYS A 42 15.84 -21.03 -6.92
N ARG A 43 15.57 -21.50 -5.71
CA ARG A 43 15.61 -20.71 -4.49
C ARG A 43 17.06 -20.26 -4.27
N ASN A 44 17.38 -19.02 -4.62
CA ASN A 44 18.72 -18.50 -4.40
C ASN A 44 18.90 -18.13 -2.92
N GLU A 45 19.86 -18.78 -2.28
CA GLU A 45 20.32 -18.54 -0.91
C GLU A 45 21.22 -17.30 -0.79
N GLU A 46 21.42 -16.56 -1.89
CA GLU A 46 22.35 -15.42 -1.99
C GLU A 46 21.87 -14.15 -1.25
N THR A 47 20.57 -14.00 -0.98
CA THR A 47 20.06 -12.90 -0.14
C THR A 47 19.96 -13.36 1.32
N HIS A 48 20.79 -12.78 2.18
CA HIS A 48 20.76 -13.09 3.60
C HIS A 48 19.42 -12.68 4.22
N ARG A 49 18.71 -13.66 4.81
CA ARG A 49 17.51 -13.42 5.61
C ARG A 49 17.89 -12.68 6.90
N GLY A 50 17.51 -11.40 6.99
CA GLY A 50 17.88 -10.53 8.12
C GLY A 50 16.73 -10.12 9.03
N PHE A 51 15.46 -10.33 8.63
CA PHE A 51 14.31 -9.83 9.38
C PHE A 51 13.86 -10.81 10.46
N LYS A 52 13.76 -10.33 11.70
CA LYS A 52 13.03 -11.02 12.76
C LYS A 52 11.53 -10.90 12.49
N PRO A 53 10.67 -11.82 12.98
CA PRO A 53 9.21 -11.75 12.81
C PRO A 53 8.60 -10.40 13.23
N ARG A 54 9.18 -9.74 14.25
CA ARG A 54 8.81 -8.38 14.68
C ARG A 54 9.06 -7.31 13.60
N HIS A 55 10.13 -7.43 12.82
CA HIS A 55 10.46 -6.45 11.77
C HIS A 55 9.47 -6.60 10.62
N SER A 56 9.16 -7.83 10.20
CA SER A 56 8.17 -8.08 9.14
C SER A 56 6.79 -7.47 9.47
N GLN A 57 6.35 -7.59 10.73
CA GLN A 57 5.09 -6.98 11.17
C GLN A 57 5.13 -5.45 11.20
N MET A 58 6.24 -4.85 11.63
CA MET A 58 6.38 -3.39 11.66
C MET A 58 6.62 -2.78 10.29
N ILE A 59 7.33 -3.47 9.39
CA ILE A 59 7.49 -3.06 7.98
C ILE A 59 6.12 -3.04 7.29
N ALA A 60 5.29 -4.05 7.53
CA ALA A 60 3.92 -4.08 7.01
C ALA A 60 3.03 -2.94 7.54
N ILE A 61 3.34 -2.39 8.73
CA ILE A 61 2.62 -1.24 9.30
C ILE A 61 3.22 0.08 8.78
N GLY A 62 4.54 0.24 8.89
CA GLY A 62 5.29 1.45 8.52
C GLY A 62 5.30 1.73 7.03
N GLY A 63 5.20 0.70 6.18
CA GLY A 63 5.05 0.84 4.74
C GLY A 63 3.64 1.20 4.28
N ALA A 64 2.62 0.98 5.13
CA ALA A 64 1.25 1.40 4.86
C ALA A 64 0.96 2.83 5.36
N ILE A 65 1.79 3.33 6.28
CA ILE A 65 1.68 4.68 6.87
C ILE A 65 2.77 5.56 6.27
N GLY A 66 2.36 6.48 5.39
CA GLY A 66 3.27 7.36 4.67
C GLY A 66 2.82 8.81 4.64
N THR A 67 3.55 9.60 3.87
CA THR A 67 3.34 11.03 3.68
C THR A 67 1.98 11.35 3.03
N SER A 68 1.38 10.37 2.37
CA SER A 68 0.00 10.40 1.85
C SER A 68 -1.03 10.78 2.91
N LEU A 69 -0.92 10.24 4.14
CA LEU A 69 -1.88 10.51 5.21
C LEU A 69 -1.74 11.94 5.77
N PHE A 70 -0.53 12.51 5.74
CA PHE A 70 -0.26 13.81 6.35
C PHE A 70 -0.34 14.97 5.35
N LEU A 71 0.16 14.80 4.12
CA LEU A 71 0.14 15.83 3.08
C LEU A 71 -0.96 15.57 2.05
N GLY A 72 -1.13 14.31 1.62
CA GLY A 72 -2.09 13.94 0.57
C GLY A 72 -3.54 14.20 0.99
N THR A 73 -3.87 13.94 2.26
CA THR A 73 -5.20 14.25 2.83
C THR A 73 -5.55 15.74 2.76
N GLY A 74 -4.57 16.65 2.77
CA GLY A 74 -4.82 18.08 2.63
C GLY A 74 -5.42 18.47 1.27
N GLN A 75 -5.01 17.78 0.20
CA GLN A 75 -5.62 17.99 -1.12
C GLN A 75 -7.06 17.44 -1.17
N VAL A 76 -7.31 16.29 -0.54
CA VAL A 76 -8.67 15.73 -0.43
C VAL A 76 -9.57 16.67 0.38
N LEU A 77 -9.08 17.18 1.51
CA LEU A 77 -9.83 18.12 2.37
C LEU A 77 -10.16 19.42 1.64
N ARG A 78 -9.20 19.98 0.89
CA ARG A 78 -9.41 21.19 0.10
C ARG A 78 -10.47 21.00 -0.99
N VAL A 79 -10.36 19.90 -1.75
CA VAL A 79 -11.22 19.65 -2.91
C VAL A 79 -12.62 19.19 -2.49
N GLY A 80 -12.69 18.23 -1.56
CA GLY A 80 -13.95 17.60 -1.17
C GLY A 80 -14.63 18.21 0.06
N GLY A 81 -13.88 18.90 0.91
CA GLY A 81 -14.33 19.23 2.25
C GLY A 81 -14.27 18.02 3.20
N PRO A 82 -14.56 18.22 4.50
CA PRO A 82 -14.43 17.18 5.52
C PRO A 82 -15.38 15.99 5.33
N GLY A 83 -16.58 16.23 4.79
CA GLY A 83 -17.57 15.20 4.50
C GLY A 83 -17.13 14.23 3.40
N PHE A 84 -16.70 14.74 2.25
CA PHE A 84 -16.20 13.88 1.17
C PHE A 84 -14.85 13.26 1.49
N LEU A 85 -14.01 13.91 2.28
CA LEU A 85 -12.80 13.28 2.83
C LEU A 85 -13.16 12.00 3.60
N LEU A 86 -14.11 12.08 4.55
CA LEU A 86 -14.55 10.92 5.34
C LEU A 86 -15.19 9.83 4.48
N VAL A 87 -16.11 10.21 3.59
CA VAL A 87 -16.80 9.27 2.69
C VAL A 87 -15.79 8.56 1.77
N SER A 88 -14.82 9.29 1.22
CA SER A 88 -13.83 8.75 0.29
C SER A 88 -12.94 7.72 0.98
N TYR A 89 -12.37 8.06 2.14
CA TYR A 89 -11.56 7.11 2.92
C TYR A 89 -12.39 5.91 3.39
N GLY A 90 -13.64 6.14 3.81
CA GLY A 90 -14.64 5.14 4.20
C GLY A 90 -14.85 4.05 3.15
N ILE A 91 -15.31 4.47 1.98
CA ILE A 91 -15.66 3.57 0.88
C ILE A 91 -14.40 2.91 0.31
N LEU A 92 -13.30 3.65 0.12
CA LEU A 92 -12.05 3.07 -0.39
C LEU A 92 -11.50 2.00 0.55
N SER A 93 -11.59 2.19 1.86
CA SER A 93 -11.18 1.16 2.82
C SER A 93 -11.95 -0.15 2.61
N ILE A 94 -13.26 -0.08 2.36
CA ILE A 94 -14.12 -1.25 2.10
C ILE A 94 -13.74 -1.92 0.77
N LEU A 95 -13.52 -1.14 -0.29
CA LEU A 95 -13.11 -1.67 -1.59
C LEU A 95 -11.76 -2.37 -1.51
N VAL A 96 -10.78 -1.74 -0.85
CA VAL A 96 -9.44 -2.28 -0.65
C VAL A 96 -9.48 -3.54 0.22
N TYR A 97 -10.37 -3.63 1.21
CA TYR A 97 -10.60 -4.88 1.95
C TYR A 97 -11.02 -6.04 1.04
N GLY A 98 -11.91 -5.76 0.08
CA GLY A 98 -12.31 -6.71 -0.95
C GLY A 98 -11.12 -7.22 -1.78
N ILE A 99 -10.21 -6.32 -2.15
CA ILE A 99 -8.98 -6.68 -2.88
C ILE A 99 -8.06 -7.50 -1.97
N VAL A 100 -7.69 -6.98 -0.79
CA VAL A 100 -6.77 -7.60 0.18
C VAL A 100 -7.17 -9.03 0.52
N THR A 101 -8.47 -9.27 0.76
CA THR A 101 -8.94 -10.62 1.11
C THR A 101 -8.87 -11.59 -0.08
N GLY A 102 -9.16 -11.12 -1.29
CA GLY A 102 -9.09 -11.96 -2.49
C GLY A 102 -7.66 -12.30 -2.88
N ILE A 103 -6.74 -11.33 -2.80
CA ILE A 103 -5.31 -11.57 -3.02
C ILE A 103 -4.71 -12.52 -1.97
N ALA A 104 -5.19 -12.45 -0.73
CA ALA A 104 -4.79 -13.36 0.33
C ALA A 104 -5.24 -14.80 0.06
N GLU A 105 -6.44 -15.03 -0.47
CA GLU A 105 -6.88 -16.39 -0.88
C GLU A 105 -5.91 -17.00 -1.90
N VAL A 106 -5.58 -16.27 -2.96
CA VAL A 106 -4.63 -16.72 -4.00
C VAL A 106 -3.29 -17.08 -3.39
N ALA A 107 -2.74 -16.21 -2.54
CA ALA A 107 -1.42 -16.39 -1.95
C ALA A 107 -1.39 -17.48 -0.87
N THR A 108 -2.48 -17.73 -0.15
CA THR A 108 -2.55 -18.85 0.80
C THR A 108 -2.62 -20.21 0.13
N TYR A 109 -3.22 -20.30 -1.05
CA TYR A 109 -3.26 -21.55 -1.80
C TYR A 109 -1.85 -22.02 -2.17
N LEU A 110 -1.09 -21.10 -2.78
CA LEU A 110 0.28 -21.35 -3.22
C LEU A 110 1.22 -20.26 -2.69
N PRO A 111 1.69 -20.38 -1.44
CA PRO A 111 2.64 -19.43 -0.87
C PRO A 111 4.02 -19.64 -1.50
N VAL A 112 4.42 -18.73 -2.39
CA VAL A 112 5.73 -18.78 -3.05
C VAL A 112 6.68 -17.80 -2.36
N PRO A 113 7.86 -18.25 -1.88
CA PRO A 113 8.86 -17.35 -1.31
C PRO A 113 9.27 -16.26 -2.32
N GLY A 114 9.15 -14.98 -1.93
CA GLY A 114 9.42 -13.84 -2.82
C GLY A 114 8.40 -13.66 -3.96
N GLY A 115 7.29 -14.41 -3.94
CA GLY A 115 6.23 -14.31 -4.93
C GLY A 115 5.42 -13.02 -4.77
N THR A 116 5.45 -12.16 -5.78
CA THR A 116 4.57 -10.99 -5.90
C THR A 116 3.30 -11.37 -6.66
N MET A 117 2.35 -10.44 -6.77
CA MET A 117 1.18 -10.65 -7.63
C MET A 117 1.51 -10.87 -9.12
N SER A 118 2.66 -10.39 -9.57
CA SER A 118 3.19 -10.67 -10.91
C SER A 118 3.44 -12.17 -11.14
N TYR A 119 3.90 -12.91 -10.12
CA TYR A 119 4.07 -14.35 -10.22
C TYR A 119 2.74 -15.09 -10.42
N TYR A 120 1.71 -14.71 -9.66
CA TYR A 120 0.37 -15.28 -9.83
C TYR A 120 -0.27 -14.88 -11.16
N GLY A 121 0.02 -13.68 -11.67
CA GLY A 121 -0.33 -13.26 -13.03
C GLY A 121 0.26 -14.17 -14.11
N ASN A 122 1.55 -14.49 -13.97
CA ASN A 122 2.24 -15.44 -14.85
C ASN A 122 1.58 -16.83 -14.83
N LYS A 123 1.26 -17.33 -13.63
CA LYS A 123 0.75 -18.68 -13.42
C LYS A 123 -0.71 -18.87 -13.82
N TYR A 124 -1.60 -17.93 -13.48
CA TYR A 124 -3.05 -18.10 -13.66
C TYR A 124 -3.61 -17.44 -14.91
N VAL A 125 -2.92 -16.43 -15.46
CA VAL A 125 -3.44 -15.65 -16.60
C VAL A 125 -2.56 -15.80 -17.83
N SER A 126 -1.35 -15.24 -17.80
CA SER A 126 -0.38 -15.33 -18.90
C SER A 126 1.00 -14.83 -18.49
N ARG A 127 2.04 -15.32 -19.17
CA ARG A 127 3.42 -14.83 -18.99
C ARG A 127 3.54 -13.32 -19.26
N SER A 128 2.81 -12.80 -20.25
CA SER A 128 2.82 -11.38 -20.61
C SER A 128 2.21 -10.50 -19.52
N LEU A 129 1.10 -10.92 -18.90
CA LEU A 129 0.50 -10.17 -17.79
C LEU A 129 1.44 -10.15 -16.58
N GLY A 130 2.00 -11.31 -16.23
CA GLY A 130 2.98 -11.40 -15.15
C GLY A 130 4.19 -10.48 -15.38
N PHE A 131 4.74 -10.47 -16.60
CA PHE A 131 5.82 -9.56 -16.98
C PHE A 131 5.39 -8.08 -16.81
N ALA A 132 4.24 -7.68 -17.38
CA ALA A 132 3.76 -6.31 -17.32
C ALA A 132 3.51 -5.83 -15.89
N MET A 133 2.84 -6.62 -15.06
CA MET A 133 2.62 -6.31 -13.64
C MET A 133 3.93 -6.18 -12.87
N GLY A 134 4.94 -6.99 -13.23
CA GLY A 134 6.27 -6.91 -12.65
C GLY A 134 6.88 -5.52 -12.82
N TYR A 135 6.93 -5.04 -14.06
CA TYR A 135 7.44 -3.71 -14.37
C TYR A 135 6.55 -2.61 -13.78
N LEU A 136 5.23 -2.79 -13.77
CA LEU A 136 4.29 -1.87 -13.13
C LEU A 136 4.64 -1.67 -11.65
N TYR A 137 4.91 -2.74 -10.92
CA TYR A 137 5.32 -2.66 -9.51
C TYR A 137 6.68 -2.01 -9.32
N TRP A 138 7.69 -2.41 -10.10
CA TRP A 138 9.02 -1.83 -10.02
C TRP A 138 9.00 -0.32 -10.27
N TYR A 139 8.36 0.10 -11.37
CA TYR A 139 8.21 1.50 -11.74
C TYR A 139 7.44 2.29 -10.69
N SER A 140 6.30 1.78 -10.22
CA SER A 140 5.47 2.51 -9.25
C SER A 140 6.20 2.71 -7.92
N LEU A 141 6.90 1.69 -7.43
CA LEU A 141 7.74 1.81 -6.24
C LEU A 141 8.93 2.75 -6.47
N GLY A 142 9.47 2.81 -7.68
CA GLY A 142 10.51 3.76 -8.08
C GLY A 142 10.04 5.21 -8.08
N ILE A 143 8.83 5.48 -8.59
CA ILE A 143 8.20 6.81 -8.63
C ILE A 143 7.82 7.34 -7.24
N LEU A 144 7.57 6.44 -6.28
CA LEU A 144 7.34 6.84 -4.90
C LEU A 144 8.59 7.47 -4.24
N VAL A 145 9.79 7.21 -4.75
CA VAL A 145 11.03 7.84 -4.24
C VAL A 145 11.07 9.35 -4.54
N PRO A 146 10.97 9.83 -5.80
CA PRO A 146 10.90 11.27 -6.06
C PRO A 146 9.66 11.91 -5.44
N TYR A 147 8.55 11.18 -5.25
CA TYR A 147 7.38 11.66 -4.52
C TYR A 147 7.75 12.07 -3.08
N GLU A 148 8.46 11.21 -2.34
CA GLU A 148 8.87 11.51 -0.96
C GLU A 148 9.92 12.65 -0.90
N LEU A 149 10.78 12.77 -1.93
CA LEU A 149 11.72 13.89 -2.03
C LEU A 149 10.99 15.23 -2.22
N VAL A 150 10.01 15.29 -3.12
CA VAL A 150 9.19 16.50 -3.33
C VAL A 150 8.37 16.82 -2.08
N ALA A 151 7.79 15.80 -1.43
CA ALA A 151 7.07 15.98 -0.18
C ALA A 151 7.98 16.54 0.93
N SER A 152 9.22 16.06 1.01
CA SER A 152 10.22 16.57 1.95
C SER A 152 10.57 18.04 1.69
N THR A 153 10.67 18.46 0.42
CA THR A 153 10.87 19.89 0.10
C THR A 153 9.71 20.75 0.56
N LEU A 154 8.46 20.33 0.32
CA LEU A 154 7.26 21.03 0.78
C LEU A 154 7.24 21.19 2.31
N LEU A 155 7.69 20.16 3.03
CA LEU A 155 7.82 20.19 4.48
C LEU A 155 8.93 21.11 4.96
N ILE A 156 10.05 21.20 4.24
CA ILE A 156 11.16 22.08 4.60
C ILE A 156 10.82 23.55 4.34
N ASP A 157 10.04 23.82 3.29
CA ASP A 157 9.56 25.17 2.95
C ASP A 157 8.71 25.79 4.08
N PHE A 158 8.13 24.98 4.96
CA PHE A 158 7.45 25.44 6.19
C PHE A 158 8.32 26.40 7.03
N TRP A 159 9.64 26.14 7.13
CA TRP A 159 10.57 26.97 7.90
C TRP A 159 11.10 28.18 7.11
N ASN A 160 10.59 28.45 5.91
CA ASN A 160 11.06 29.51 5.01
C ASN A 160 12.59 29.46 4.80
N SER A 161 13.11 28.27 4.52
CA SER A 161 14.54 28.08 4.30
C SER A 161 15.02 28.95 3.13
N PRO A 162 16.09 29.76 3.28
CA PRO A 162 16.66 30.52 2.17
C PRO A 162 17.44 29.64 1.17
N VAL A 163 17.57 28.35 1.47
CA VAL A 163 18.34 27.38 0.68
C VAL A 163 17.48 26.87 -0.48
N ASN A 164 18.07 26.81 -1.67
CA ASN A 164 17.39 26.28 -2.85
C ASN A 164 16.88 24.83 -2.60
N PRO A 165 15.60 24.50 -2.89
CA PRO A 165 15.04 23.16 -2.73
C PRO A 165 15.89 22.04 -3.37
N ALA A 166 16.64 22.33 -4.43
CA ALA A 166 17.55 21.40 -5.10
C ALA A 166 18.59 20.79 -4.13
N VAL A 167 19.09 21.60 -3.20
CA VAL A 167 20.08 21.16 -2.20
C VAL A 167 19.44 20.13 -1.28
N TRP A 168 18.22 20.40 -0.81
CA TRP A 168 17.50 19.47 0.05
C TRP A 168 17.17 18.16 -0.66
N ILE A 169 16.72 18.21 -1.91
CA ILE A 169 16.52 17.01 -2.75
C ILE A 169 17.82 16.21 -2.83
N THR A 170 18.95 16.86 -3.13
CA THR A 170 20.25 16.21 -3.27
C THR A 170 20.69 15.53 -1.97
N VAL A 171 20.61 16.26 -0.85
CA VAL A 171 21.05 15.78 0.47
C VAL A 171 20.22 14.56 0.89
N ILE A 172 18.90 14.65 0.81
CA ILE A 172 18.00 13.55 1.18
C ILE A 172 18.20 12.36 0.25
N LEU A 173 18.38 12.59 -1.06
CA LEU A 173 18.65 11.52 -2.02
C LEU A 173 19.96 10.78 -1.71
N ILE A 174 21.04 11.50 -1.40
CA ILE A 174 22.32 10.89 -1.02
C ILE A 174 22.16 10.04 0.24
N ILE A 175 21.41 10.54 1.24
CA ILE A 175 21.12 9.79 2.48
C ILE A 175 20.35 8.52 2.14
N ILE A 176 19.27 8.60 1.37
CA ILE A 176 18.42 7.45 0.98
C ILE A 176 19.24 6.40 0.23
N ILE A 177 20.05 6.81 -0.74
CA ILE A 177 20.90 5.91 -1.52
C ILE A 177 21.93 5.25 -0.60
N THR A 178 22.61 6.02 0.24
CA THR A 178 23.63 5.50 1.16
C THR A 178 23.05 4.48 2.13
N LEU A 179 21.90 4.78 2.72
CA LEU A 179 21.17 3.85 3.60
C LEU A 179 20.75 2.57 2.86
N ASN A 180 20.38 2.67 1.58
CA ASN A 180 20.03 1.52 0.75
C ASN A 180 21.23 0.65 0.34
N PHE A 181 22.46 1.12 0.51
CA PHE A 181 23.67 0.31 0.34
C PHE A 181 24.13 -0.39 1.62
N LEU A 182 23.55 -0.04 2.78
CA LEU A 182 23.87 -0.70 4.05
C LEU A 182 23.28 -2.11 4.12
N PRO A 183 23.86 -3.01 4.96
CA PRO A 183 23.31 -4.34 5.17
C PRO A 183 21.86 -4.32 5.66
N VAL A 184 21.04 -5.25 5.14
CA VAL A 184 19.59 -5.35 5.38
C VAL A 184 19.21 -5.37 6.87
N ARG A 185 20.10 -5.84 7.75
CA ARG A 185 19.88 -5.85 9.20
C ARG A 185 19.71 -4.44 9.79
N PHE A 186 20.52 -3.48 9.34
CA PHE A 186 20.41 -2.09 9.79
C PHE A 186 19.14 -1.43 9.27
N PHE A 187 18.80 -1.68 8.00
CA PHE A 187 17.55 -1.22 7.41
C PHE A 187 16.34 -1.70 8.24
N GLY A 188 16.32 -2.98 8.62
CA GLY A 188 15.19 -3.53 9.38
C GLY A 188 15.01 -2.98 10.79
N GLU A 189 16.08 -2.65 11.49
CA GLU A 189 15.97 -1.99 12.79
C GLU A 189 15.61 -0.50 12.65
N ALA A 190 16.18 0.21 11.66
CA ALA A 190 15.80 1.60 11.38
C ALA A 190 14.31 1.74 11.04
N GLU A 191 13.80 0.82 10.21
CA GLU A 191 12.38 0.79 9.84
C GLU A 191 11.48 0.44 11.03
N PHE A 192 11.93 -0.45 11.92
CA PHE A 192 11.20 -0.76 13.16
C PHE A 192 11.00 0.48 14.03
N TRP A 193 12.07 1.25 14.26
CA TRP A 193 11.99 2.49 15.05
C TRP A 193 11.18 3.58 14.34
N SER A 194 11.35 3.74 13.01
CA SER A 194 10.56 4.69 12.22
C SER A 194 9.07 4.36 12.26
N ALA A 195 8.68 3.10 12.08
CA ALA A 195 7.29 2.68 12.16
C ALA A 195 6.68 2.98 13.55
N GLY A 196 7.43 2.77 14.63
CA GLY A 196 7.02 3.13 15.98
C GLY A 196 6.76 4.64 16.14
N MET A 197 7.68 5.47 15.66
CA MET A 197 7.52 6.93 15.65
C MET A 197 6.28 7.36 14.86
N LYS A 198 6.04 6.79 13.66
CA LYS A 198 4.86 7.13 12.83
C LYS A 198 3.55 6.81 13.55
N ILE A 199 3.48 5.68 14.24
CA ILE A 199 2.30 5.31 15.03
C ILE A 199 2.09 6.30 16.18
N LEU A 200 3.15 6.65 16.91
CA LEU A 200 3.07 7.65 18.00
C LEU A 200 2.64 9.02 17.47
N LEU A 201 3.15 9.44 16.30
CA LEU A 201 2.74 10.67 15.64
C LEU A 201 1.23 10.67 15.33
N ILE A 202 0.70 9.59 14.73
CA ILE A 202 -0.74 9.47 14.45
C ILE A 202 -1.57 9.53 15.73
N LEU A 203 -1.20 8.76 16.75
CA LEU A 203 -1.92 8.75 18.03
C LEU A 203 -1.90 10.13 18.70
N GLY A 204 -0.76 10.82 18.65
CA GLY A 204 -0.62 12.19 19.15
C GLY A 204 -1.49 13.19 18.39
N LEU A 205 -1.59 13.07 17.06
CA LEU A 205 -2.45 13.92 16.23
C LEU A 205 -3.93 13.66 16.45
N ILE A 206 -4.33 12.40 16.63
CA ILE A 206 -5.71 12.04 17.01
C ILE A 206 -6.06 12.65 18.38
N PHE A 207 -5.18 12.48 19.36
CA PHE A 207 -5.38 13.05 20.70
C PHE A 207 -5.48 14.58 20.65
N LEU A 208 -4.54 15.24 19.96
CA LEU A 208 -4.57 16.68 19.74
C LEU A 208 -5.89 17.13 19.09
N SER A 209 -6.38 16.39 18.10
CA SER A 209 -7.63 16.72 17.42
C SER A 209 -8.84 16.70 18.38
N ILE A 210 -8.87 15.74 19.30
CA ILE A 210 -9.91 15.67 20.34
C ILE A 210 -9.82 16.87 21.29
N VAL A 211 -8.60 17.25 21.69
CA VAL A 211 -8.38 18.42 22.56
C VAL A 211 -8.83 19.70 21.87
N LEU A 212 -8.40 19.94 20.64
CA LEU A 212 -8.76 21.15 19.88
C LEU A 212 -10.27 21.23 19.63
N PHE A 213 -10.92 20.12 19.29
CA PHE A 213 -12.37 20.08 19.16
C PHE A 213 -13.11 20.42 20.47
N SER A 214 -12.57 19.99 21.61
CA SER A 214 -13.19 20.23 22.92
C SER A 214 -13.04 21.69 23.39
N VAL A 215 -11.96 22.36 22.97
CA VAL A 215 -11.69 23.76 23.33
C VAL A 215 -12.43 24.73 22.41
N GLU A 216 -12.63 24.35 21.14
CA GLU A 216 -13.09 25.24 20.09
C GLU A 216 -14.20 24.56 19.27
N ALA A 217 -15.34 24.30 19.91
CA ALA A 217 -16.47 23.54 19.35
C ALA A 217 -17.16 24.17 18.11
N GLN A 218 -16.68 25.32 17.62
CA GLN A 218 -17.23 26.06 16.49
C GLN A 218 -16.63 25.71 15.11
N ILE A 219 -15.56 24.90 15.05
CA ILE A 219 -14.78 24.74 13.81
C ILE A 219 -15.55 24.02 12.68
N MET A 220 -16.59 23.22 12.96
CA MET A 220 -17.39 22.60 11.87
C MET A 220 -18.51 23.50 11.31
N THR A 221 -18.91 24.55 12.01
CA THR A 221 -20.09 25.35 11.65
C THR A 221 -19.84 26.37 10.56
N ASP A 222 -18.59 26.84 10.39
CA ASP A 222 -18.31 28.03 9.56
C ASP A 222 -17.87 27.71 8.12
N TRP A 223 -17.34 26.51 7.82
CA TRP A 223 -16.74 26.20 6.51
C TRP A 223 -17.49 25.15 5.67
N GLY A 224 -18.63 24.66 6.17
CA GLY A 224 -19.47 23.67 5.49
C GLY A 224 -18.90 22.24 5.51
N SER A 225 -19.80 21.26 5.30
CA SER A 225 -19.43 19.84 5.31
C SER A 225 -18.79 19.38 3.99
N VAL A 226 -19.13 20.03 2.87
CA VAL A 226 -18.79 19.58 1.53
C VAL A 226 -18.44 20.77 0.64
N ASN A 227 -17.37 20.63 -0.13
CA ASN A 227 -16.92 21.63 -1.11
C ASN A 227 -17.39 21.30 -2.54
N THR A 228 -17.37 22.30 -3.41
CA THR A 228 -17.57 22.16 -4.85
C THR A 228 -16.22 22.24 -5.58
N TYR A 229 -16.07 21.52 -6.68
CA TYR A 229 -14.83 21.49 -7.48
C TYR A 229 -15.13 21.70 -8.96
N LEU A 230 -14.37 22.58 -9.62
CA LEU A 230 -14.47 23.02 -11.02
C LEU A 230 -15.74 23.78 -11.41
N GLU A 231 -16.88 23.41 -10.83
CA GLU A 231 -18.19 24.04 -11.04
C GLU A 231 -18.84 24.32 -9.69
N GLU A 232 -19.87 25.17 -9.65
CA GLU A 232 -20.70 25.39 -8.45
C GLU A 232 -21.94 24.47 -8.44
N GLY A 233 -22.67 24.46 -7.31
CA GLY A 233 -23.90 23.69 -7.16
C GLY A 233 -23.69 22.17 -7.05
N ASP A 234 -24.74 21.39 -7.33
CA ASP A 234 -24.72 19.94 -7.10
C ASP A 234 -23.79 19.19 -8.07
N ILE A 235 -23.61 19.72 -9.29
CA ILE A 235 -22.63 19.19 -10.25
C ILE A 235 -21.21 19.37 -9.70
N GLY A 236 -20.90 20.56 -9.19
CA GLY A 236 -19.63 20.84 -8.53
C GLY A 236 -19.34 19.92 -7.34
N ARG A 237 -20.37 19.61 -6.53
CA ARG A 237 -20.25 18.66 -5.43
C ARG A 237 -20.01 17.23 -5.93
N PHE A 238 -20.71 16.80 -6.98
CA PHE A 238 -20.48 15.47 -7.54
C PHE A 238 -19.05 15.32 -8.09
N VAL A 239 -18.55 16.33 -8.80
CA VAL A 239 -17.17 16.36 -9.31
C VAL A 239 -16.15 16.39 -8.17
N ALA A 240 -16.41 17.14 -7.10
CA ALA A 240 -15.58 17.14 -5.90
C ALA A 240 -15.51 15.77 -5.22
N LEU A 241 -16.63 15.04 -5.17
CA LEU A 241 -16.67 13.68 -4.63
C LEU A 241 -15.80 12.73 -5.46
N LEU A 242 -15.94 12.75 -6.78
CA LEU A 242 -15.12 11.91 -7.68
C LEU A 242 -13.63 12.23 -7.55
N GLN A 243 -13.27 13.50 -7.54
CA GLN A 243 -11.88 13.91 -7.37
C GLN A 243 -11.33 13.52 -5.99
N SER A 244 -12.17 13.55 -4.95
CA SER A 244 -11.81 13.12 -3.60
C SER A 244 -11.49 11.62 -3.56
N PHE A 245 -12.22 10.77 -4.29
CA PHE A 245 -11.87 9.35 -4.43
C PHE A 245 -10.52 9.15 -5.09
N VAL A 246 -10.26 9.87 -6.20
CA VAL A 246 -8.97 9.76 -6.91
C VAL A 246 -7.82 10.17 -5.99
N LEU A 247 -7.92 11.30 -5.30
CA LEU A 247 -6.86 11.78 -4.40
C LEU A 247 -6.69 10.88 -3.16
N ALA A 248 -7.79 10.41 -2.56
CA ALA A 248 -7.75 9.55 -1.38
C ALA A 248 -7.19 8.16 -1.68
N SER A 249 -7.36 7.66 -2.91
CA SER A 249 -6.88 6.33 -3.32
C SER A 249 -5.38 6.14 -3.09
N PHE A 250 -4.59 7.21 -3.24
CA PHE A 250 -3.14 7.18 -3.08
C PHE A 250 -2.68 6.65 -1.72
N ALA A 251 -3.47 6.88 -0.66
CA ALA A 251 -3.17 6.37 0.67
C ALA A 251 -3.25 4.83 0.78
N PHE A 252 -3.90 4.16 -0.18
CA PHE A 252 -4.14 2.72 -0.18
C PHE A 252 -3.36 1.96 -1.26
N VAL A 253 -2.84 2.66 -2.28
CA VAL A 253 -2.19 2.07 -3.45
C VAL A 253 -0.97 1.22 -3.05
N LEU A 254 -0.82 0.06 -3.71
CA LEU A 254 0.26 -0.94 -3.55
C LEU A 254 0.40 -1.61 -2.18
N ALA A 255 -0.28 -1.12 -1.15
CA ALA A 255 -0.15 -1.64 0.20
C ALA A 255 -0.76 -3.05 0.38
N PRO A 256 -1.88 -3.44 -0.26
CA PRO A 256 -2.34 -4.83 -0.32
C PRO A 256 -1.28 -5.79 -0.89
N GLU A 257 -0.58 -5.38 -1.94
CA GLU A 257 0.41 -6.20 -2.64
C GLU A 257 1.67 -6.41 -1.80
N GLN A 258 2.07 -5.42 -0.98
CA GLN A 258 3.16 -5.58 -0.03
C GLN A 258 2.87 -6.70 0.99
N LEU A 259 1.61 -6.88 1.40
CA LEU A 259 1.21 -7.99 2.27
C LEU A 259 1.58 -9.35 1.64
N ILE A 260 1.39 -9.49 0.34
CA ILE A 260 1.69 -10.74 -0.38
C ILE A 260 3.19 -10.99 -0.47
N VAL A 261 3.99 -9.94 -0.69
CA VAL A 261 5.46 -10.06 -0.66
C VAL A 261 5.94 -10.59 0.68
N THR A 262 5.38 -10.06 1.78
CA THR A 262 5.73 -10.55 3.12
C THR A 262 5.26 -11.99 3.38
N ALA A 263 4.22 -12.48 2.70
CA ALA A 263 3.76 -13.86 2.82
C ALA A 263 4.85 -14.88 2.46
N GLY A 264 5.68 -14.56 1.47
CA GLY A 264 6.82 -15.40 1.07
C GLY A 264 7.91 -15.52 2.15
N GLU A 265 7.91 -14.62 3.13
CA GLU A 265 8.83 -14.59 4.27
C GLU A 265 8.20 -15.08 5.59
N MET A 266 6.87 -15.29 5.61
CA MET A 266 6.15 -15.71 6.81
C MET A 266 6.40 -17.18 7.14
N GLN A 267 6.51 -17.48 8.44
CA GLN A 267 6.35 -18.84 8.94
C GLN A 267 4.88 -19.25 8.80
N SER A 268 4.61 -20.47 8.31
CA SER A 268 3.25 -21.00 8.12
C SER A 268 2.30 -20.02 7.42
N PRO A 269 2.62 -19.57 6.18
CA PRO A 269 1.89 -18.51 5.49
C PRO A 269 0.40 -18.81 5.30
N ARG A 270 0.01 -20.08 5.13
CA ARG A 270 -1.40 -20.49 5.00
C ARG A 270 -2.28 -20.09 6.18
N GLN A 271 -1.73 -20.07 7.39
CA GLN A 271 -2.47 -19.69 8.61
C GLN A 271 -2.25 -18.22 8.98
N ASN A 272 -1.03 -17.71 8.77
CA ASN A 272 -0.64 -16.38 9.23
C ASN A 272 -1.02 -15.27 8.24
N LEU A 273 -1.05 -15.54 6.94
CA LEU A 273 -1.41 -14.55 5.93
C LEU A 273 -2.87 -14.08 6.05
N PRO A 274 -3.89 -14.95 6.23
CA PRO A 274 -5.26 -14.50 6.43
C PRO A 274 -5.43 -13.61 7.67
N ARG A 275 -4.73 -13.96 8.75
CA ARG A 275 -4.73 -13.18 9.99
C ARG A 275 -4.06 -11.82 9.77
N ALA A 276 -2.94 -11.79 9.03
CA ALA A 276 -2.26 -10.55 8.66
C ALA A 276 -3.13 -9.66 7.77
N ALA A 277 -3.79 -10.22 6.76
CA ALA A 277 -4.72 -9.51 5.87
C ALA A 277 -5.87 -8.83 6.64
N LYS A 278 -6.52 -9.58 7.55
CA LYS A 278 -7.60 -9.02 8.38
C LYS A 278 -7.08 -7.94 9.34
N ARG A 279 -5.93 -8.17 9.99
CA ARG A 279 -5.32 -7.18 10.88
C ARG A 279 -4.89 -5.92 10.15
N TYR A 280 -4.38 -6.06 8.92
CA TYR A 280 -3.98 -4.95 8.08
C TYR A 280 -5.15 -3.99 7.82
N PHE A 281 -6.31 -4.52 7.42
CA PHE A 281 -7.52 -3.70 7.25
C PHE A 281 -7.95 -2.99 8.54
N TRP A 282 -8.05 -3.72 9.65
CA TRP A 282 -8.43 -3.11 10.92
C TRP A 282 -7.44 -2.04 11.38
N ARG A 283 -6.14 -2.22 11.12
CA ARG A 283 -5.11 -1.21 11.41
C ARG A 283 -5.31 0.05 10.58
N LEU A 284 -5.54 -0.08 9.27
CA LEU A 284 -5.86 1.07 8.41
C LEU A 284 -7.12 1.77 8.91
N PHE A 285 -8.19 1.04 9.17
CA PHE A 285 -9.46 1.63 9.58
C PHE A 285 -9.35 2.36 10.93
N ILE A 286 -8.71 1.73 11.93
CA ILE A 286 -8.57 2.29 13.29
C ILE A 286 -7.58 3.47 13.33
N LEU A 287 -6.58 3.50 12.46
CA LEU A 287 -5.62 4.61 12.43
C LEU A 287 -6.06 5.73 11.49
N PHE A 288 -6.56 5.41 10.30
CA PHE A 288 -6.88 6.41 9.28
C PHE A 288 -8.21 7.09 9.56
N MET A 289 -9.26 6.36 9.96
CA MET A 289 -10.58 7.00 10.17
C MET A 289 -10.56 8.05 11.26
N PRO A 290 -10.02 7.80 12.48
CA PRO A 290 -9.97 8.84 13.49
C PRO A 290 -9.05 9.99 13.10
N THR A 291 -7.96 9.72 12.37
CA THR A 291 -7.07 10.76 11.84
C THR A 291 -7.80 11.66 10.85
N VAL A 292 -8.54 11.08 9.90
CA VAL A 292 -9.31 11.80 8.90
C VAL A 292 -10.47 12.59 9.52
N ILE A 293 -11.17 12.01 10.51
CA ILE A 293 -12.19 12.70 11.28
C ILE A 293 -11.57 13.89 12.01
N GLY A 294 -10.47 13.67 12.74
CA GLY A 294 -9.75 14.73 13.44
C GLY A 294 -9.30 15.84 12.48
N LEU A 295 -8.73 15.49 11.34
CA LEU A 295 -8.31 16.45 10.31
C LEU A 295 -9.48 17.31 9.82
N GLY A 296 -10.60 16.68 9.48
CA GLY A 296 -11.79 17.37 8.97
C GLY A 296 -12.45 18.29 9.99
N VAL A 297 -12.21 18.05 11.28
CA VAL A 297 -12.75 18.85 12.37
C VAL A 297 -11.82 20.02 12.73
N VAL A 298 -10.50 19.84 12.62
CA VAL A 298 -9.53 20.79 13.18
C VAL A 298 -8.97 21.75 12.12
N CYS A 299 -8.94 21.36 10.85
CA CYS A 299 -8.44 22.22 9.77
C CYS A 299 -9.58 22.72 8.87
N PRO A 300 -9.72 24.05 8.69
CA PRO A 300 -10.66 24.61 7.71
C PRO A 300 -10.33 24.15 6.29
N SER A 301 -11.34 23.71 5.54
CA SER A 301 -11.17 23.22 4.15
C SER A 301 -10.85 24.34 3.14
N ASN A 302 -11.19 25.58 3.50
CA ASN A 302 -10.97 26.80 2.73
C ASN A 302 -9.65 27.52 3.07
N ASP A 303 -8.81 26.94 3.92
CA ASP A 303 -7.55 27.58 4.30
C ASP A 303 -6.61 27.70 3.08
N PRO A 304 -6.13 28.91 2.73
CA PRO A 304 -5.30 29.10 1.55
C PRO A 304 -4.01 28.28 1.59
N ARG A 305 -3.48 27.99 2.79
CA ARG A 305 -2.25 27.18 2.99
C ARG A 305 -2.40 25.72 2.54
N LEU A 306 -3.62 25.25 2.27
CA LEU A 306 -3.86 23.97 1.60
C LEU A 306 -3.59 24.01 0.08
N SER A 307 -3.52 25.21 -0.51
CA SER A 307 -3.44 25.41 -1.97
C SER A 307 -2.23 26.21 -2.45
N VAL A 308 -1.63 27.08 -1.62
CA VAL A 308 -0.66 28.05 -2.16
C VAL A 308 0.61 27.36 -2.65
N SER A 309 0.91 27.70 -3.90
CA SER A 309 2.12 27.44 -4.66
C SER A 309 3.38 27.88 -3.92
N GLY A 310 3.87 27.03 -3.03
CA GLY A 310 5.16 27.21 -2.34
C GLY A 310 5.18 26.70 -0.90
N THR A 311 4.05 26.34 -0.30
CA THR A 311 4.05 25.82 1.10
C THR A 311 2.81 24.96 1.36
N ALA A 312 2.67 23.85 0.64
CA ALA A 312 1.66 22.85 0.98
C ALA A 312 2.01 22.23 2.34
N SER A 313 1.45 22.81 3.39
CA SER A 313 1.66 22.37 4.77
C SER A 313 0.70 21.24 5.10
N SER A 314 1.13 20.30 5.94
CA SER A 314 0.23 19.30 6.51
C SER A 314 -0.96 20.01 7.18
N PRO A 315 -2.22 19.59 6.96
CA PRO A 315 -3.37 20.28 7.57
C PRO A 315 -3.35 20.19 9.09
N PHE A 316 -2.69 19.17 9.67
CA PHE A 316 -2.42 19.14 11.11
C PHE A 316 -1.49 20.25 11.57
N VAL A 317 -0.47 20.59 10.79
CA VAL A 317 0.45 21.70 11.09
C VAL A 317 -0.29 23.04 10.97
N ILE A 318 -1.16 23.19 9.96
CA ILE A 318 -2.04 24.36 9.81
C ILE A 318 -2.95 24.51 11.02
N ALA A 319 -3.62 23.43 11.43
CA ALA A 319 -4.46 23.36 12.62
C ALA A 319 -3.72 23.79 13.90
N ILE A 320 -2.53 23.25 14.16
CA ILE A 320 -1.73 23.62 15.35
C ILE A 320 -1.38 25.10 15.36
N ARG A 321 -1.02 25.64 14.20
CA ARG A 321 -0.67 27.06 14.05
C ARG A 321 -1.90 27.95 14.25
N ASN A 322 -3.07 27.52 13.81
CA ASN A 322 -4.34 28.24 14.04
C ASN A 322 -4.74 28.22 15.51
N ALA A 323 -4.51 27.10 16.20
CA ALA A 323 -4.73 26.98 17.64
C ALA A 323 -3.72 27.78 18.49
N GLY A 324 -2.69 28.38 17.89
CA GLY A 324 -1.71 29.21 18.59
C GLY A 324 -0.79 28.44 19.55
N ILE A 325 -0.68 27.11 19.42
CA ILE A 325 0.20 26.30 20.29
C ILE A 325 1.66 26.50 19.84
N PRO A 326 2.52 27.14 20.66
CA PRO A 326 3.88 27.43 20.26
C PRO A 326 4.70 26.13 20.15
N VAL A 327 5.64 26.09 19.19
CA VAL A 327 6.63 25.03 18.97
C VAL A 327 6.07 23.69 18.44
N LEU A 328 4.83 23.34 18.77
CA LEU A 328 4.25 22.05 18.43
C LEU A 328 4.10 21.85 16.91
N ASP A 329 3.80 22.92 16.17
CA ASP A 329 3.69 22.92 14.71
C ASP A 329 5.03 22.51 14.07
N SER A 330 6.14 23.09 14.54
CA SER A 330 7.49 22.75 14.09
C SER A 330 7.90 21.32 14.48
N ILE A 331 7.53 20.84 15.67
CA ILE A 331 7.83 19.45 16.10
C ILE A 331 7.10 18.45 15.20
N VAL A 332 5.80 18.65 15.00
CA VAL A 332 4.98 17.78 14.15
C VAL A 332 5.48 17.81 12.71
N ASN A 333 5.80 18.99 12.17
CA ASN A 333 6.33 19.12 10.82
C ASN A 333 7.67 18.37 10.65
N ALA A 334 8.56 18.43 11.64
CA ALA A 334 9.82 17.68 11.64
C ALA A 334 9.61 16.15 11.71
N LEU A 335 8.63 15.68 12.51
CA LEU A 335 8.29 14.26 12.57
C LEU A 335 7.69 13.75 11.25
N ILE A 336 6.88 14.57 10.57
CA ILE A 336 6.35 14.24 9.23
C ILE A 336 7.49 14.20 8.21
N LEU A 337 8.45 15.13 8.27
CA LEU A 337 9.64 15.11 7.40
C LEU A 337 10.48 13.85 7.60
N LEU A 338 10.71 13.45 8.85
CA LEU A 338 11.41 12.20 9.15
C LEU A 338 10.63 10.96 8.66
N SER A 339 9.30 10.99 8.76
CA SER A 339 8.42 9.96 8.19
C SER A 339 8.57 9.87 6.66
N ALA A 340 8.62 11.01 5.96
CA ALA A 340 8.79 11.06 4.50
C ALA A 340 10.16 10.50 4.06
N CYS A 341 11.24 10.93 4.72
CA CYS A 341 12.59 10.44 4.44
C CYS A 341 12.72 8.92 4.62
N THR A 342 12.12 8.37 5.69
CA THR A 342 12.16 6.93 5.96
C THR A 342 11.25 6.14 5.01
N ALA A 343 10.10 6.69 4.61
CA ALA A 343 9.26 6.11 3.56
C ALA A 343 10.00 6.04 2.21
N GLY A 344 10.69 7.12 1.80
CA GLY A 344 11.49 7.15 0.58
C GLY A 344 12.60 6.08 0.57
N ASN A 345 13.25 5.89 1.71
CA ASN A 345 14.23 4.81 1.91
C ASN A 345 13.60 3.41 1.76
N ALA A 346 12.41 3.20 2.33
CA ALA A 346 11.68 1.93 2.21
C ALA A 346 11.17 1.67 0.78
N PHE A 347 10.75 2.69 0.05
CA PHE A 347 10.32 2.54 -1.36
C PHE A 347 11.49 2.20 -2.27
N LEU A 348 12.66 2.83 -2.12
CA LEU A 348 13.85 2.45 -2.89
C LEU A 348 14.30 1.01 -2.59
N TYR A 349 14.22 0.60 -1.32
CA TYR A 349 14.48 -0.77 -0.92
C TYR A 349 13.51 -1.73 -1.62
N SER A 350 12.21 -1.48 -1.53
CA SER A 350 11.19 -2.33 -2.16
C SER A 350 11.29 -2.36 -3.68
N ALA A 351 11.56 -1.23 -4.34
CA ALA A 351 11.71 -1.14 -5.79
C ALA A 351 12.90 -1.99 -6.28
N SER A 352 14.05 -1.86 -5.63
CA SER A 352 15.27 -2.62 -6.00
C SER A 352 15.09 -4.12 -5.81
N ARG A 353 14.40 -4.57 -4.76
CA ARG A 353 14.13 -5.99 -4.53
C ARG A 353 13.08 -6.54 -5.49
N ASN A 354 12.09 -5.74 -5.90
CA ASN A 354 11.16 -6.12 -6.96
C ASN A 354 11.88 -6.32 -8.30
N LEU A 355 12.76 -5.40 -8.70
CA LEU A 355 13.56 -5.54 -9.93
C LEU A 355 14.48 -6.75 -9.88
N TYR A 356 15.13 -7.00 -8.74
CA TYR A 356 15.93 -8.21 -8.52
C TYR A 356 15.12 -9.49 -8.68
N SER A 357 13.93 -9.57 -8.07
CA SER A 357 13.02 -10.72 -8.21
C SER A 357 12.55 -10.93 -9.65
N LEU A 358 12.31 -9.86 -10.41
CA LEU A 358 12.00 -9.96 -11.84
C LEU A 358 13.16 -10.51 -12.65
N ALA A 359 14.38 -10.09 -12.33
CA ALA A 359 15.57 -10.61 -12.99
C ALA A 359 15.70 -12.11 -12.72
N ILE A 360 15.59 -12.55 -11.44
CA ILE A 360 15.59 -13.97 -11.07
C ILE A 360 14.57 -14.77 -11.88
N ALA A 361 13.34 -14.26 -11.98
CA ALA A 361 12.26 -14.89 -12.74
C ALA A 361 12.49 -14.91 -14.26
N GLY A 362 13.58 -14.33 -14.77
CA GLY A 362 13.90 -14.25 -16.19
C GLY A 362 13.07 -13.21 -16.96
N ASN A 363 12.42 -12.30 -16.23
CA ASN A 363 11.59 -11.22 -16.77
C ASN A 363 12.34 -9.87 -16.82
N ALA A 364 13.56 -9.79 -16.28
CA ALA A 364 14.42 -8.62 -16.41
C ALA A 364 15.86 -9.03 -16.77
N PRO A 365 16.68 -8.12 -17.32
CA PRO A 365 18.07 -8.40 -17.69
C PRO A 365 18.88 -9.03 -16.55
N ALA A 366 19.71 -10.02 -16.89
CA ALA A 366 20.46 -10.80 -15.90
C ALA A 366 21.45 -9.97 -15.07
N ILE A 367 21.83 -8.77 -15.54
CA ILE A 367 22.71 -7.85 -14.81
C ILE A 367 22.16 -7.47 -13.43
N PHE A 368 20.82 -7.41 -13.29
CA PHE A 368 20.16 -7.05 -12.05
C PHE A 368 20.18 -8.17 -11.00
N LYS A 369 20.56 -9.40 -11.36
CA LYS A 369 20.75 -10.51 -10.42
C LYS A 369 22.02 -10.37 -9.59
N ARG A 370 22.95 -9.49 -9.97
CA ARG A 370 24.27 -9.43 -9.34
C ARG A 370 24.20 -8.76 -7.97
N CYS A 371 24.57 -9.50 -6.93
CA CYS A 371 24.65 -9.03 -5.55
C CYS A 371 26.10 -8.70 -5.14
N ASN A 372 26.27 -7.82 -4.15
CA ASN A 372 27.55 -7.65 -3.46
C ASN A 372 27.75 -8.75 -2.38
N ASN A 373 28.89 -8.72 -1.68
CA ASN A 373 29.23 -9.70 -0.62
C ASN A 373 28.26 -9.70 0.58
N TYR A 374 27.38 -8.71 0.70
CA TYR A 374 26.35 -8.61 1.74
C TYR A 374 24.96 -9.07 1.23
N GLY A 375 24.87 -9.60 0.00
CA GLY A 375 23.61 -10.02 -0.61
C GLY A 375 22.74 -8.88 -1.14
N LEU A 376 23.35 -7.72 -1.46
CA LEU A 376 22.64 -6.52 -1.91
C LEU A 376 22.72 -6.34 -3.44
N PRO A 377 21.57 -6.25 -4.16
CA PRO A 377 21.55 -6.14 -5.63
C PRO A 377 21.83 -4.70 -6.09
N TYR A 378 23.10 -4.29 -6.12
CA TYR A 378 23.51 -2.91 -6.33
C TYR A 378 23.10 -2.32 -7.69
N PHE A 379 23.11 -3.11 -8.77
CA PHE A 379 22.60 -2.65 -10.08
C PHE A 379 21.09 -2.38 -10.04
N ALA A 380 20.33 -3.17 -9.29
CA ALA A 380 18.89 -2.97 -9.14
C ALA A 380 18.57 -1.75 -8.26
N VAL A 381 19.42 -1.46 -7.27
CA VAL A 381 19.37 -0.21 -6.48
C VAL A 381 19.65 0.99 -7.37
N ALA A 382 20.74 0.97 -8.14
CA ALA A 382 21.09 2.08 -9.04
C ALA A 382 20.01 2.34 -10.10
N ALA A 383 19.46 1.28 -10.70
CA ALA A 383 18.36 1.41 -11.66
C ALA A 383 17.09 1.99 -11.03
N SER A 384 16.72 1.56 -9.82
CA SER A 384 15.57 2.12 -9.09
C SER A 384 15.81 3.57 -8.66
N ALA A 385 17.02 3.92 -8.24
CA ALA A 385 17.40 5.29 -7.86
C ALA A 385 17.44 6.25 -9.07
N SER A 386 17.50 5.73 -10.30
CA SER A 386 17.49 6.55 -11.52
C SER A 386 16.17 7.31 -11.74
N PHE A 387 15.09 6.94 -11.04
CA PHE A 387 13.83 7.70 -11.03
C PHE A 387 13.88 8.93 -10.11
N SER A 388 14.74 8.95 -9.10
CA SER A 388 14.81 10.03 -8.10
C SER A 388 15.08 11.43 -8.68
N PRO A 389 15.87 11.61 -9.76
CA PRO A 389 16.03 12.91 -10.40
C PRO A 389 14.73 13.56 -10.90
N LEU A 390 13.63 12.81 -11.05
CA LEU A 390 12.31 13.39 -11.34
C LEU A 390 11.84 14.38 -10.27
N ALA A 391 12.37 14.28 -9.04
CA ALA A 391 12.10 15.26 -8.00
C ALA A 391 12.55 16.68 -8.37
N TYR A 392 13.62 16.84 -9.18
CA TYR A 392 14.11 18.16 -9.59
C TYR A 392 13.16 18.91 -10.54
N LEU A 393 12.11 18.26 -11.06
CA LEU A 393 11.05 18.95 -11.79
C LEU A 393 10.35 20.01 -10.91
N SER A 394 10.43 19.88 -9.57
CA SER A 394 9.90 20.87 -8.62
C SER A 394 10.67 22.19 -8.63
N LEU A 395 11.80 22.27 -9.35
CA LEU A 395 12.55 23.52 -9.54
C LEU A 395 12.01 24.35 -10.70
N SER A 396 11.53 23.70 -11.75
CA SER A 396 10.96 24.37 -12.93
C SER A 396 9.47 24.64 -12.80
N SER A 397 8.77 23.84 -11.99
CA SER A 397 7.35 23.94 -11.72
C SER A 397 7.14 23.93 -10.22
N THR A 398 6.04 24.48 -9.72
CA THR A 398 5.72 24.45 -8.29
C THR A 398 5.79 23.04 -7.71
N SER A 399 6.43 22.86 -6.55
CA SER A 399 6.55 21.56 -5.84
C SER A 399 5.21 20.84 -5.69
N LEU A 400 4.11 21.58 -5.43
CA LEU A 400 2.76 21.02 -5.34
C LEU A 400 2.25 20.43 -6.67
N THR A 401 2.60 21.03 -7.81
CA THR A 401 2.22 20.54 -9.13
C THR A 401 2.89 19.20 -9.42
N VAL A 402 4.20 19.12 -9.18
CA VAL A 402 4.98 17.88 -9.37
C VAL A 402 4.53 16.80 -8.40
N PHE A 403 4.25 17.18 -7.14
CA PHE A 403 3.66 16.28 -6.15
C PHE A 403 2.36 15.64 -6.66
N ASN A 404 1.44 16.43 -7.24
CA ASN A 404 0.19 15.92 -7.80
C ASN A 404 0.42 15.07 -9.06
N TRP A 405 1.40 15.38 -9.92
CA TRP A 405 1.74 14.54 -11.07
C TRP A 405 2.20 13.14 -10.64
N LEU A 406 3.06 13.07 -9.62
CA LEU A 406 3.59 11.80 -9.10
C LEU A 406 2.48 10.98 -8.41
N ILE A 407 1.55 11.64 -7.70
CA ILE A 407 0.34 11.00 -7.17
C ILE A 407 -0.50 10.40 -8.29
N ASN A 408 -0.82 11.18 -9.32
CA ASN A 408 -1.71 10.74 -10.41
C ASN A 408 -1.15 9.52 -11.15
N ILE A 409 0.15 9.56 -11.50
CA ILE A 409 0.84 8.44 -12.17
C ILE A 409 0.79 7.19 -11.28
N THR A 410 1.03 7.33 -9.98
CA THR A 410 1.02 6.21 -9.03
C THR A 410 -0.38 5.64 -8.85
N ASN A 411 -1.41 6.49 -8.77
CA ASN A 411 -2.81 6.06 -8.67
C ASN A 411 -3.25 5.28 -9.91
N SER A 412 -2.94 5.78 -11.11
CA SER A 412 -3.23 5.06 -12.35
C SER A 412 -2.58 3.68 -12.36
N ALA A 413 -1.32 3.58 -11.94
CA ALA A 413 -0.65 2.29 -11.84
C ALA A 413 -1.27 1.38 -10.76
N GLY A 414 -1.70 1.93 -9.63
CA GLY A 414 -2.41 1.23 -8.56
C GLY A 414 -3.73 0.64 -9.02
N PHE A 415 -4.56 1.41 -9.72
CA PHE A 415 -5.82 0.94 -10.27
C PHE A 415 -5.61 -0.17 -11.32
N ILE A 416 -4.65 0.01 -12.23
CA ILE A 416 -4.28 -1.04 -13.20
C ILE A 416 -3.85 -2.33 -12.47
N SER A 417 -3.06 -2.20 -11.38
CA SER A 417 -2.69 -3.36 -10.56
C SER A 417 -3.91 -4.07 -9.98
N TRP A 418 -4.84 -3.32 -9.38
CA TRP A 418 -6.04 -3.89 -8.77
C TRP A 418 -6.94 -4.57 -9.79
N ILE A 419 -7.06 -4.02 -11.00
CA ILE A 419 -7.77 -4.66 -12.12
C ILE A 419 -7.10 -5.99 -12.49
N CYS A 420 -5.78 -6.01 -12.60
CA CYS A 420 -5.03 -7.24 -12.89
C CYS A 420 -5.19 -8.28 -11.76
N CYS A 421 -5.19 -7.84 -10.49
CA CYS A 421 -5.42 -8.71 -9.34
C CYS A 421 -6.83 -9.33 -9.37
N GLY A 422 -7.84 -8.56 -9.77
CA GLY A 422 -9.19 -9.06 -10.03
C GLY A 422 -9.20 -10.15 -11.11
N ALA A 423 -8.53 -9.91 -12.24
CA ALA A 423 -8.42 -10.89 -13.32
C ALA A 423 -7.72 -12.18 -12.87
N ILE A 424 -6.63 -12.08 -12.10
CA ILE A 424 -5.92 -13.22 -11.51
C ILE A 424 -6.86 -14.02 -10.61
N TYR A 425 -7.58 -13.34 -9.73
CA TYR A 425 -8.49 -13.96 -8.79
C TYR A 425 -9.61 -14.74 -9.48
N LEU A 426 -10.21 -14.17 -10.54
CA LEU A 426 -11.24 -14.85 -11.32
C LEU A 426 -10.72 -16.11 -12.01
N LYS A 427 -9.49 -16.07 -12.55
CA LYS A 427 -8.85 -17.24 -13.16
C LYS A 427 -8.46 -18.29 -12.13
N TYR A 428 -7.98 -17.86 -10.97
CA TYR A 428 -7.72 -18.72 -9.81
C TYR A 428 -8.98 -19.47 -9.37
N GLN A 429 -10.12 -18.80 -9.20
CA GLN A 429 -11.37 -19.46 -8.83
C GLN A 429 -11.82 -20.49 -9.87
N LYS A 430 -11.69 -20.16 -11.17
CA LYS A 430 -12.00 -21.11 -12.25
C LYS A 430 -11.10 -22.35 -12.20
N ALA A 431 -9.80 -22.16 -11.97
CA ALA A 431 -8.84 -23.26 -11.86
C ALA A 431 -9.16 -24.16 -10.65
N ILE A 432 -9.41 -23.58 -9.48
CA ILE A 432 -9.78 -24.34 -8.28
C ILE A 432 -11.05 -25.15 -8.49
N LYS A 433 -12.10 -24.54 -9.07
CA LYS A 433 -13.37 -25.22 -9.35
C LYS A 433 -13.20 -26.34 -10.37
N PHE A 434 -12.39 -26.13 -11.41
CA PHE A 434 -12.11 -27.13 -12.44
C PHE A 434 -11.38 -28.35 -11.88
N HIS A 435 -10.40 -28.14 -11.00
CA HIS A 435 -9.64 -29.24 -10.38
C HIS A 435 -10.29 -29.84 -9.13
N GLY A 436 -11.42 -29.31 -8.65
CA GLY A 436 -12.12 -29.81 -7.47
C GLY A 436 -11.30 -29.70 -6.17
N VAL A 437 -10.36 -28.76 -6.10
CA VAL A 437 -9.49 -28.57 -4.93
C VAL A 437 -10.14 -27.58 -3.96
N GLU A 438 -9.95 -27.75 -2.66
CA GLU A 438 -10.39 -26.75 -1.68
C GLU A 438 -9.30 -25.71 -1.40
N SER A 439 -9.70 -24.44 -1.30
CA SER A 439 -8.79 -23.36 -0.90
C SER A 439 -8.54 -23.45 0.62
N PRO A 440 -7.27 -23.43 1.09
CA PRO A 440 -6.95 -23.44 2.52
C PRO A 440 -7.57 -22.28 3.32
N TYR A 441 -7.88 -21.18 2.64
CA TYR A 441 -8.55 -20.03 3.22
C TYR A 441 -9.59 -19.50 2.23
N ARG A 442 -10.76 -19.15 2.76
CA ARG A 442 -11.83 -18.48 2.01
C ARG A 442 -12.43 -17.37 2.87
N SER A 443 -12.43 -16.17 2.35
CA SER A 443 -13.00 -14.98 2.98
C SER A 443 -14.51 -14.93 2.74
N ARG A 444 -15.26 -14.54 3.77
CA ARG A 444 -16.72 -14.37 3.68
C ARG A 444 -17.14 -13.28 2.69
N SER A 445 -16.24 -12.33 2.42
CA SER A 445 -16.50 -11.24 1.47
C SER A 445 -16.38 -11.68 0.01
N GLN A 446 -15.82 -12.85 -0.27
CA GLN A 446 -15.52 -13.29 -1.62
C GLN A 446 -16.65 -14.14 -2.24
N PRO A 447 -16.92 -14.02 -3.55
CA PRO A 447 -16.19 -13.26 -4.58
C PRO A 447 -16.60 -11.78 -4.70
N TRP A 448 -17.68 -11.36 -4.04
CA TRP A 448 -18.28 -10.03 -4.20
C TRP A 448 -17.32 -8.88 -3.86
N GLY A 449 -16.47 -9.05 -2.85
CA GLY A 449 -15.45 -8.08 -2.47
C GLY A 449 -14.42 -7.83 -3.56
N MET A 450 -13.94 -8.88 -4.25
CA MET A 450 -13.04 -8.70 -5.38
C MET A 450 -13.73 -8.01 -6.55
N TRP A 451 -14.99 -8.36 -6.84
CA TRP A 451 -15.76 -7.68 -7.88
C TRP A 451 -15.95 -6.20 -7.60
N ALA A 452 -16.39 -5.84 -6.39
CA ALA A 452 -16.56 -4.46 -5.97
C ALA A 452 -15.24 -3.67 -6.08
N GLY A 453 -14.13 -4.22 -5.58
CA GLY A 453 -12.82 -3.58 -5.67
C GLY A 453 -12.30 -3.44 -7.10
N THR A 454 -12.53 -4.44 -7.96
CA THR A 454 -12.12 -4.40 -9.37
C THR A 454 -12.93 -3.39 -10.18
N ILE A 455 -14.26 -3.37 -9.98
CA ILE A 455 -15.15 -2.41 -10.65
C ILE A 455 -14.86 -0.99 -10.16
N GLY A 456 -14.67 -0.82 -8.85
CA GLY A 456 -14.32 0.49 -8.27
C GLY A 456 -12.91 0.98 -8.64
N ALA A 457 -12.04 0.13 -9.19
CA ALA A 457 -10.77 0.54 -9.78
C ALA A 457 -10.88 0.86 -11.28
N LEU A 458 -11.93 0.36 -11.95
CA LEU A 458 -12.23 0.63 -13.37
C LEU A 458 -12.96 1.97 -13.55
N VAL A 459 -13.88 2.26 -12.63
CA VAL A 459 -14.61 3.53 -12.53
C VAL A 459 -13.70 4.57 -11.90
#